data_AF-A0AAD6UAG6-F1
#
_entry.id   AF-A0AAD6UAG6-F1
#
_cell.length_a   1.000
_cell.length_b   1.000
_cell.length_c   1.000
_cell.angle_alpha   90.00
_cell.angle_beta   90.00
_cell.angle_gamma   90.00
#
_symmetry.space_group_name_H-M   'P 1'
#
loop_
_entity.id
_entity.type
_entity.pdbx_description
1 polymer ?
#
loop_
_entity_poly.entity_id
_entity_poly.type
_entity_poly.pdbx_seq_one_letter_code
_entity_poly.pdbx_strand_id
1 'polypeptide(L)'
;MLARLLQRRLLPRPLLSCLSTSHLYWRTPRPALSPPLRPRRAYSSAAEAALRESGLPLRNAGPTTAALLAYAAGNWTPPPFVPPGWSTDYKTWTYLLTLFAYSPYFLRLPQIEMLVNIKHAIPGEVRPLMFHPARDALVFQIDVPPDVEGKRPGGAQVHYLDCARFELWTYERTDVSTVDELIILIGAASTPEGVPLVRVPPDPEGEAALKRILDRDETVITLLESAFLGYAPRATVREEELQSADAADQTQREKLADAIRRTQAYLKEAEEELELDAADLEEGKEGGVDPATLREDQRAHAKIKIAVEDAKGKLAEWKRVWTSRYGPWQA
;
A
#
# COMPACT_ATOMS: atom_id res chain seq x y z
N MET A 1 -44.64 45.22 -22.56
CA MET A 1 -45.16 46.47 -21.96
C MET A 1 -45.31 46.23 -20.45
N LEU A 2 -44.56 46.95 -19.61
CA LEU A 2 -45.04 48.02 -18.71
C LEU A 2 -45.87 47.48 -17.50
N ALA A 3 -45.62 47.85 -16.23
CA ALA A 3 -44.54 48.66 -15.66
C ALA A 3 -44.36 48.44 -14.14
N ARG A 4 -43.10 48.64 -13.71
CA ARG A 4 -42.55 49.11 -12.41
C ARG A 4 -43.49 49.62 -11.30
N LEU A 5 -43.15 49.20 -10.07
CA LEU A 5 -43.14 49.94 -8.78
C LEU A 5 -41.93 49.35 -8.02
N LEU A 6 -40.86 50.02 -7.55
CA LEU A 6 -40.70 51.25 -6.75
C LEU A 6 -41.52 51.18 -5.44
N GLN A 7 -40.99 51.42 -4.22
CA GLN A 7 -39.80 52.20 -3.86
C GLN A 7 -39.37 52.00 -2.37
N ARG A 8 -38.05 52.10 -2.09
CA ARG A 8 -37.40 52.84 -0.98
C ARG A 8 -37.58 52.51 0.52
N ARG A 9 -36.48 52.83 1.24
CA ARG A 9 -36.23 52.96 2.71
C ARG A 9 -36.00 51.62 3.44
N LEU A 10 -35.14 51.50 4.46
CA LEU A 10 -34.14 52.44 5.05
C LEU A 10 -32.97 51.69 5.75
N LEU A 11 -31.91 52.42 6.12
CA LEU A 11 -30.90 52.04 7.13
C LEU A 11 -31.06 52.95 8.36
N PRO A 12 -30.69 52.48 9.56
CA PRO A 12 -29.68 53.24 10.29
C PRO A 12 -28.64 52.37 11.04
N ARG A 13 -27.36 52.69 10.81
CA ARG A 13 -26.32 52.86 11.84
C ARG A 13 -26.27 54.39 12.16
N PRO A 14 -25.70 54.91 13.27
CA PRO A 14 -24.48 54.48 13.96
C PRO A 14 -24.67 54.50 15.52
N LEU A 15 -23.69 54.49 16.46
CA LEU A 15 -22.35 55.09 16.60
C LEU A 15 -21.51 54.36 17.67
N LEU A 16 -20.16 54.48 17.55
CA LEU A 16 -19.13 54.79 18.59
C LEU A 16 -19.20 54.16 20.01
N SER A 17 -18.10 53.93 20.73
CA SER A 17 -16.65 53.97 20.47
C SER A 17 -15.94 53.41 21.71
N CYS A 18 -14.68 52.95 21.57
CA CYS A 18 -13.65 53.27 22.56
C CYS A 18 -12.25 53.02 21.98
N LEU A 19 -11.35 53.95 22.23
CA LEU A 19 -9.95 53.93 21.81
C LEU A 19 -9.10 53.21 22.87
N SER A 20 -8.03 52.54 22.46
CA SER A 20 -6.79 52.57 23.24
C SER A 20 -5.57 52.33 22.35
N THR A 21 -4.68 53.30 22.31
CA THR A 21 -3.39 53.28 21.62
C THR A 21 -2.30 52.70 22.51
N SER A 22 -1.44 51.83 21.98
CA SER A 22 -0.08 51.63 22.52
C SER A 22 0.91 51.05 21.49
N HIS A 23 1.91 51.88 21.19
CA HIS A 23 3.26 51.63 20.68
C HIS A 23 3.63 50.43 19.78
N LEU A 24 4.25 50.80 18.65
CA LEU A 24 5.17 49.96 17.90
C LEU A 24 6.34 49.50 18.78
N TYR A 25 6.71 48.21 18.63
CA TYR A 25 8.08 47.76 18.82
C TYR A 25 8.49 46.94 17.58
N TRP A 26 9.47 47.45 16.84
CA TRP A 26 10.11 46.69 15.77
C TRP A 26 10.95 45.58 16.40
N ARG A 27 10.54 44.31 16.23
CA ARG A 27 11.40 43.16 16.47
C ARG A 27 11.83 42.57 15.13
N THR A 28 13.13 42.35 15.02
CA THR A 28 13.78 41.68 13.88
C THR A 28 13.25 40.26 13.70
N PRO A 29 13.23 39.74 12.45
CA PRO A 29 12.86 38.36 12.21
C PRO A 29 13.87 37.42 12.89
N ARG A 30 13.39 36.55 13.78
CA ARG A 30 14.19 35.42 14.26
C ARG A 30 14.49 34.48 13.09
N PRO A 31 15.68 33.87 13.01
CA PRO A 31 15.93 32.81 12.05
C PRO A 31 14.92 31.68 12.25
N ALA A 32 14.45 31.08 11.15
CA ALA A 32 13.51 29.98 11.20
C ALA A 32 14.11 28.80 11.96
N LEU A 33 13.61 28.55 13.17
CA LEU A 33 13.80 27.27 13.83
C LEU A 33 13.23 26.20 12.91
N SER A 34 14.07 25.24 12.52
CA SER A 34 13.63 24.06 11.79
C SER A 34 12.43 23.44 12.52
N PRO A 35 11.39 22.99 11.81
CA PRO A 35 10.28 22.31 12.46
C PRO A 35 10.85 21.16 13.30
N PRO A 36 10.39 20.96 14.55
CA PRO A 36 10.90 19.87 15.37
C PRO A 36 10.76 18.58 14.58
N LEU A 37 11.87 17.85 14.41
CA LEU A 37 11.86 16.51 13.86
C LEU A 37 10.79 15.74 14.63
N ARG A 38 9.69 15.36 13.93
CA ARG A 38 8.60 14.64 14.57
C ARG A 38 9.23 13.45 15.28
N PRO A 39 9.03 13.26 16.60
CA PRO A 39 9.54 12.07 17.25
C PRO A 39 9.00 10.89 16.44
N ARG A 40 9.90 9.99 16.02
CA ARG A 40 9.50 8.66 15.52
C ARG A 40 8.53 8.13 16.57
N ARG A 41 7.24 8.03 16.21
CA ARG A 41 6.23 7.56 17.16
C ARG A 41 6.69 6.20 17.61
N ALA A 42 7.03 6.08 18.89
CA ALA A 42 7.19 4.78 19.50
C ALA A 42 5.88 4.03 19.26
N TYR A 43 5.97 2.81 18.74
CA TYR A 43 4.85 1.87 18.79
C TYR A 43 4.34 1.84 20.23
N SER A 44 3.01 1.85 20.43
CA SER A 44 2.50 1.86 21.79
C SER A 44 2.97 0.58 22.48
N SER A 45 3.67 0.71 23.60
CA SER A 45 4.27 -0.45 24.28
C SER A 45 3.20 -1.44 24.75
N ALA A 46 1.96 -0.98 24.91
CA ALA A 46 0.78 -1.79 25.15
C ALA A 46 0.41 -2.68 23.94
N ALA A 47 0.35 -2.15 22.71
CA ALA A 47 0.07 -2.96 21.53
C ALA A 47 1.20 -3.96 21.24
N GLU A 48 2.46 -3.60 21.54
CA GLU A 48 3.58 -4.53 21.47
C GLU A 48 3.49 -5.66 22.51
N ALA A 49 3.04 -5.36 23.72
CA ALA A 49 2.76 -6.38 24.73
C ALA A 49 1.61 -7.30 24.30
N ALA A 50 0.48 -6.75 23.83
CA ALA A 50 -0.68 -7.53 23.41
C ALA A 50 -0.40 -8.47 22.21
N LEU A 51 0.45 -8.05 21.27
CA LEU A 51 0.91 -8.93 20.18
C LEU A 51 1.77 -10.09 20.70
N ARG A 52 2.68 -9.81 21.64
CA ARG A 52 3.50 -10.88 22.27
C ARG A 52 2.65 -11.83 23.12
N GLU A 53 1.66 -11.32 23.85
CA GLU A 53 0.71 -12.12 24.64
C GLU A 53 -0.19 -12.99 23.77
N SER A 54 -0.58 -12.52 22.58
CA SER A 54 -1.30 -13.31 21.57
C SER A 54 -0.39 -14.21 20.70
N GLY A 55 0.91 -14.27 21.01
CA GLY A 55 1.88 -15.12 20.31
C GLY A 55 2.26 -14.63 18.90
N LEU A 56 1.83 -13.45 18.48
CA LEU A 56 2.07 -12.88 17.15
C LEU A 56 3.35 -12.02 17.15
N PRO A 57 4.44 -12.44 16.49
CA PRO A 57 5.74 -11.78 16.62
C PRO A 57 5.86 -10.49 15.78
N LEU A 58 6.31 -9.42 16.43
CA LEU A 58 6.52 -8.09 15.83
C LEU A 58 7.87 -7.97 15.10
N ARG A 59 7.92 -8.40 13.84
CA ARG A 59 8.86 -7.83 12.86
C ARG A 59 8.19 -7.62 11.52
N ASN A 60 8.36 -6.42 10.98
CA ASN A 60 7.95 -6.10 9.61
C ASN A 60 9.07 -6.51 8.66
N ALA A 61 8.83 -7.54 7.85
CA ALA A 61 9.60 -7.80 6.66
C ALA A 61 8.69 -8.41 5.57
N GLY A 62 7.67 -7.62 5.22
CA GLY A 62 6.86 -7.76 4.02
C GLY A 62 7.21 -6.70 2.96
N PRO A 63 6.37 -6.46 1.93
CA PRO A 63 6.69 -5.56 0.82
C PRO A 63 7.14 -4.18 1.31
N THR A 64 8.05 -3.52 0.58
CA THR A 64 8.46 -2.16 0.92
C THR A 64 7.24 -1.26 1.07
N THR A 65 7.33 -0.34 2.02
CA THR A 65 6.25 0.60 2.35
C THR A 65 5.66 1.28 1.10
N ALA A 66 6.50 1.59 0.11
CA ALA A 66 6.08 2.12 -1.18
C ALA A 66 5.17 1.17 -1.99
N ALA A 67 5.53 -0.12 -2.09
CA ALA A 67 4.76 -1.13 -2.81
C ALA A 67 3.40 -1.42 -2.14
N LEU A 68 3.35 -1.50 -0.81
CA LEU A 68 2.09 -1.65 -0.09
C LEU A 68 1.19 -0.42 -0.27
N LEU A 69 1.75 0.79 -0.16
CA LEU A 69 0.99 2.03 -0.39
C LEU A 69 0.50 2.17 -1.83
N ALA A 70 1.27 1.70 -2.81
CA ALA A 70 0.85 1.67 -4.21
C ALA A 70 -0.28 0.67 -4.45
N TYR A 71 -0.20 -0.53 -3.86
CA TYR A 71 -1.29 -1.51 -3.89
C TYR A 71 -2.57 -0.96 -3.23
N ALA A 72 -2.43 -0.39 -2.02
CA ALA A 72 -3.53 0.23 -1.28
C ALA A 72 -4.24 1.32 -2.09
N ALA A 73 -3.48 2.22 -2.73
CA ALA A 73 -4.03 3.30 -3.56
C ALA A 73 -4.73 2.80 -4.84
N GLY A 74 -4.43 1.59 -5.32
CA GLY A 74 -5.04 1.00 -6.51
C GLY A 74 -6.21 0.05 -6.24
N ASN A 75 -6.29 -0.55 -5.04
CA ASN A 75 -7.22 -1.66 -4.75
C ASN A 75 -8.16 -1.39 -3.57
N TRP A 76 -7.81 -0.49 -2.64
CA TRP A 76 -8.62 -0.18 -1.47
C TRP A 76 -9.30 1.18 -1.64
N THR A 77 -10.46 1.13 -2.29
CA THR A 77 -11.31 2.31 -2.51
C THR A 77 -11.72 2.91 -1.16
N PRO A 78 -11.34 4.17 -0.86
CA PRO A 78 -11.77 4.82 0.37
C PRO A 78 -13.28 5.10 0.32
N PRO A 79 -13.98 5.09 1.47
CA PRO A 79 -15.39 5.44 1.52
C PRO A 79 -15.64 6.90 1.11
N PRO A 80 -16.85 7.22 0.59
CA PRO A 80 -17.18 8.56 0.10
C PRO A 80 -17.22 9.62 1.20
N PHE A 81 -17.41 9.20 2.45
CA PHE A 81 -17.38 10.04 3.64
C PHE A 81 -16.41 9.46 4.67
N VAL A 82 -15.62 10.33 5.32
CA VAL A 82 -14.69 9.96 6.39
C VAL A 82 -15.04 10.79 7.63
N PRO A 83 -15.44 10.17 8.75
CA PRO A 83 -15.85 10.95 9.92
C PRO A 83 -14.69 11.66 10.61
N PRO A 84 -14.97 12.73 11.40
CA PRO A 84 -13.95 13.44 12.16
C PRO A 84 -13.13 12.49 13.07
N GLY A 85 -11.80 12.61 12.99
CA GLY A 85 -10.88 11.76 13.76
C GLY A 85 -10.43 10.47 13.04
N TRP A 86 -11.13 10.06 11.97
CA TRP A 86 -10.73 8.95 11.12
C TRP A 86 -9.85 9.41 9.95
N SER A 87 -9.09 8.49 9.36
CA SER A 87 -8.17 8.73 8.25
C SER A 87 -8.25 7.61 7.21
N THR A 88 -8.30 7.99 5.94
CA THR A 88 -8.09 7.14 4.77
C THR A 88 -6.69 7.33 4.15
N ASP A 89 -5.87 8.25 4.67
CA ASP A 89 -4.47 8.37 4.24
C ASP A 89 -3.62 7.29 4.89
N TYR A 90 -3.47 6.17 4.18
CA TYR A 90 -2.67 5.00 4.58
C TYR A 90 -1.26 5.37 5.08
N LYS A 91 -0.66 6.48 4.61
CA LYS A 91 0.67 6.96 5.07
C LYS A 91 0.69 7.38 6.55
N THR A 92 -0.47 7.63 7.14
CA THR A 92 -0.64 8.08 8.54
C THR A 92 -0.98 6.94 9.51
N TRP A 93 -1.21 5.73 9.00
CA TRP A 93 -1.71 4.60 9.77
C TRP A 93 -0.59 3.87 10.50
N THR A 94 -0.63 3.85 11.84
CA THR A 94 0.42 3.27 12.69
C THR A 94 0.66 1.77 12.42
N TYR A 95 -0.41 1.01 12.19
CA TYR A 95 -0.36 -0.46 12.07
C TYR A 95 -0.44 -0.98 10.63
N LEU A 96 -0.42 -0.11 9.61
CA LEU A 96 -0.59 -0.53 8.21
C LEU A 96 0.41 -1.63 7.81
N LEU A 97 1.70 -1.38 8.06
CA LEU A 97 2.77 -2.33 7.74
C LEU A 97 2.68 -3.58 8.63
N THR A 98 2.37 -3.41 9.91
CA THR A 98 2.25 -4.52 10.86
C THR A 98 1.14 -5.49 10.46
N LEU A 99 -0.02 -4.98 10.03
CA LEU A 99 -1.19 -5.78 9.69
C LEU A 99 -1.16 -6.33 8.27
N PHE A 100 -0.78 -5.52 7.28
CA PHE A 100 -0.94 -5.83 5.85
C PHE A 100 0.36 -6.17 5.12
N ALA A 101 1.54 -5.99 5.72
CA ALA A 101 2.76 -6.53 5.14
C ALA A 101 2.91 -8.02 5.52
N TYR A 102 3.46 -8.83 4.61
CA TYR A 102 3.78 -10.23 4.89
C TYR A 102 4.67 -10.38 6.13
N SER A 103 4.30 -11.34 6.98
CA SER A 103 5.12 -11.88 8.06
C SER A 103 6.47 -12.40 7.53
N PRO A 104 7.58 -12.12 8.21
CA PRO A 104 8.89 -12.71 7.93
C PRO A 104 9.15 -14.02 8.67
N TYR A 105 8.12 -14.63 9.26
CA TYR A 105 8.24 -15.87 10.01
C TYR A 105 7.84 -17.07 9.14
N PHE A 106 7.58 -18.21 9.76
CA PHE A 106 7.05 -19.37 9.07
C PHE A 106 5.69 -19.06 8.44
N LEU A 107 5.59 -19.29 7.13
CA LEU A 107 4.52 -18.84 6.21
C LEU A 107 4.50 -17.32 5.98
N ARG A 108 4.56 -16.93 4.69
CA ARG A 108 4.47 -15.51 4.26
C ARG A 108 3.02 -15.01 4.29
N LEU A 109 2.46 -14.85 5.48
CA LEU A 109 1.09 -14.39 5.71
C LEU A 109 1.04 -12.97 6.28
N PRO A 110 0.14 -12.08 5.83
CA PRO A 110 -0.13 -10.82 6.53
C PRO A 110 -0.69 -11.09 7.94
N GLN A 111 -0.34 -10.27 8.94
CA GLN A 111 -0.85 -10.49 10.31
C GLN A 111 -2.37 -10.31 10.40
N ILE A 112 -2.96 -9.49 9.52
CA ILE A 112 -4.42 -9.33 9.44
C ILE A 112 -5.12 -10.64 9.03
N GLU A 113 -4.51 -11.46 8.17
CA GLU A 113 -5.07 -12.76 7.79
C GLU A 113 -4.91 -13.77 8.92
N MET A 114 -3.77 -13.77 9.62
CA MET A 114 -3.57 -14.58 10.83
C MET A 114 -4.60 -14.26 11.91
N LEU A 115 -4.94 -12.98 12.08
CA LEU A 115 -5.94 -12.53 13.05
C LEU A 115 -7.37 -12.83 12.60
N VAL A 116 -7.75 -12.44 11.39
CA VAL A 116 -9.16 -12.39 10.98
C VAL A 116 -9.59 -13.69 10.30
N ASN A 117 -8.81 -14.13 9.30
CA ASN A 117 -9.13 -15.34 8.54
C ASN A 117 -8.82 -16.62 9.32
N ILE A 118 -7.71 -16.65 10.06
CA ILE A 118 -7.30 -17.84 10.82
C ILE A 118 -7.88 -17.80 12.25
N LYS A 119 -7.45 -16.89 13.13
CA LYS A 119 -7.87 -16.89 14.55
C LYS A 119 -9.38 -16.81 14.76
N HIS A 120 -10.09 -16.07 13.91
CA HIS A 120 -11.54 -15.85 14.00
C HIS A 120 -12.36 -16.60 12.94
N ALA A 121 -11.72 -17.45 12.12
CA ALA A 121 -12.34 -18.26 11.08
C ALA A 121 -13.30 -17.48 10.14
N ILE A 122 -12.98 -16.21 9.81
CA ILE A 122 -13.80 -15.39 8.90
C ILE A 122 -13.21 -15.45 7.48
N PRO A 123 -13.82 -16.15 6.51
CA PRO A 123 -13.26 -16.27 5.17
C PRO A 123 -13.46 -14.99 4.34
N GLY A 124 -12.48 -14.65 3.51
CA GLY A 124 -12.54 -13.56 2.52
C GLY A 124 -11.41 -12.54 2.61
N GLU A 125 -11.26 -11.70 1.59
CA GLU A 125 -10.21 -10.66 1.55
C GLU A 125 -10.51 -9.53 2.56
N VAL A 126 -9.56 -9.24 3.45
CA VAL A 126 -9.67 -8.10 4.38
C VAL A 126 -9.29 -6.80 3.69
N ARG A 127 -10.30 -5.96 3.39
CA ARG A 127 -10.13 -4.65 2.75
C ARG A 127 -10.27 -3.52 3.77
N PRO A 128 -9.19 -2.81 4.13
CA PRO A 128 -9.25 -1.71 5.08
C PRO A 128 -10.03 -0.52 4.52
N LEU A 129 -10.90 0.08 5.33
CA LEU A 129 -11.71 1.24 4.95
C LEU A 129 -11.18 2.53 5.58
N MET A 130 -10.94 2.54 6.89
CA MET A 130 -10.49 3.74 7.63
C MET A 130 -9.83 3.39 8.98
N PHE A 131 -8.91 4.25 9.43
CA PHE A 131 -8.18 4.08 10.70
C PHE A 131 -8.33 5.31 11.60
N HIS A 132 -8.47 5.11 12.91
CA HIS A 132 -8.59 6.17 13.91
C HIS A 132 -7.31 6.28 14.76
N PRO A 133 -6.34 7.17 14.40
CA PRO A 133 -4.99 7.19 14.98
C PRO A 133 -4.89 7.62 16.45
N ALA A 134 -5.97 8.08 17.08
CA ALA A 134 -6.01 8.35 18.51
C ALA A 134 -6.72 7.27 19.34
N ARG A 135 -7.22 6.20 18.69
CA ARG A 135 -7.85 5.02 19.32
C ARG A 135 -7.15 3.72 18.95
N ASP A 136 -6.15 3.78 18.08
CA ASP A 136 -5.52 2.60 17.47
C ASP A 136 -6.58 1.61 16.93
N ALA A 137 -7.57 2.12 16.21
CA ALA A 137 -8.72 1.33 15.74
C ALA A 137 -8.80 1.31 14.21
N LEU A 138 -9.06 0.13 13.64
CA LEU A 138 -9.22 -0.11 12.21
C LEU A 138 -10.66 -0.55 11.92
N VAL A 139 -11.28 0.06 10.91
CA VAL A 139 -12.52 -0.43 10.29
C VAL A 139 -12.20 -0.96 8.90
N PHE A 140 -12.70 -2.15 8.60
CA PHE A 140 -12.43 -2.88 7.36
C PHE A 140 -13.64 -3.69 6.92
N GLN A 141 -13.69 -4.02 5.63
CA GLN A 141 -14.70 -4.87 5.00
C GLN A 141 -14.09 -6.22 4.67
N ILE A 142 -14.92 -7.27 4.70
CA ILE A 142 -14.67 -8.58 4.11
C ILE A 142 -15.80 -8.86 3.14
N ASP A 143 -15.48 -9.22 1.90
CA ASP A 143 -16.45 -9.77 0.98
C ASP A 143 -16.61 -11.27 1.26
N VAL A 144 -17.61 -11.62 2.06
CA VAL A 144 -17.88 -13.01 2.44
C VAL A 144 -18.66 -13.69 1.31
N PRO A 145 -18.16 -14.79 0.72
CA PRO A 145 -18.89 -15.52 -0.31
C PRO A 145 -20.20 -16.08 0.26
N PRO A 146 -21.25 -16.24 -0.56
CA PRO A 146 -22.48 -16.91 -0.12
C PRO A 146 -22.16 -18.34 0.29
N ASP A 147 -22.76 -18.77 1.41
CA ASP A 147 -22.64 -20.15 1.89
C ASP A 147 -23.17 -21.13 0.83
N VAL A 148 -22.46 -22.25 0.63
CA VAL A 148 -22.85 -23.32 -0.30
C VAL A 148 -24.21 -23.92 0.10
N GLU A 149 -24.53 -23.93 1.40
CA GLU A 149 -25.83 -24.36 1.92
C GLU A 149 -26.90 -23.25 1.89
N GLY A 150 -26.56 -22.04 1.44
CA GLY A 150 -27.47 -20.89 1.34
C GLY A 150 -27.93 -20.32 2.68
N LYS A 151 -27.41 -20.79 3.83
CA LYS A 151 -27.85 -20.38 5.16
C LYS A 151 -27.39 -18.97 5.54
N ARG A 152 -26.30 -18.49 4.94
CA ARG A 152 -25.83 -17.11 5.09
C ARG A 152 -25.85 -16.42 3.72
N PRO A 153 -26.57 -15.29 3.56
CA PRO A 153 -26.42 -14.46 2.38
C PRO A 153 -24.99 -13.94 2.34
N GLY A 154 -24.30 -14.16 1.22
CA GLY A 154 -22.98 -13.58 0.98
C GLY A 154 -23.06 -12.07 0.83
N GLY A 155 -21.94 -11.37 1.03
CA GLY A 155 -21.86 -9.93 0.86
C GLY A 155 -20.75 -9.28 1.69
N ALA A 156 -20.69 -7.96 1.56
CA ALA A 156 -19.78 -7.11 2.32
C ALA A 156 -20.17 -7.09 3.81
N GLN A 157 -19.35 -7.71 4.66
CA GLN A 157 -19.43 -7.59 6.10
C GLN A 157 -18.37 -6.59 6.56
N VAL A 158 -18.74 -5.66 7.45
CA VAL A 158 -17.79 -4.68 7.99
C VAL A 158 -17.48 -5.06 9.42
N HIS A 159 -16.23 -4.83 9.81
CA HIS A 159 -15.68 -5.19 11.10
C HIS A 159 -14.92 -4.03 11.72
N TYR A 160 -14.77 -4.09 13.04
CA TYR A 160 -13.99 -3.16 13.85
C TYR A 160 -12.92 -3.95 14.60
N LEU A 161 -11.67 -3.50 14.49
CA LEU A 161 -10.53 -4.04 15.21
C LEU A 161 -9.95 -2.98 16.13
N ASP A 162 -9.93 -3.27 17.43
CA ASP A 162 -9.05 -2.60 18.39
C ASP A 162 -7.62 -3.13 18.16
N CYS A 163 -6.76 -2.34 17.53
CA CYS A 163 -5.36 -2.72 17.24
C CYS A 163 -4.43 -2.58 18.46
N ALA A 164 -4.91 -2.07 19.59
CA ALA A 164 -4.14 -2.08 20.84
C ALA A 164 -4.35 -3.39 21.62
N ARG A 165 -5.53 -4.01 21.50
CA ARG A 165 -5.91 -5.25 22.21
C ARG A 165 -6.03 -6.49 21.32
N PHE A 166 -6.08 -6.30 20.00
CA PHE A 166 -6.39 -7.34 19.01
C PHE A 166 -7.75 -8.01 19.26
N GLU A 167 -8.72 -7.20 19.67
CA GLU A 167 -10.12 -7.60 19.84
C GLU A 167 -10.91 -7.26 18.58
N LEU A 168 -11.46 -8.29 17.95
CA LEU A 168 -12.30 -8.18 16.76
C LEU A 168 -13.77 -8.05 17.14
N TRP A 169 -14.48 -7.17 16.45
CA TRP A 169 -15.90 -6.90 16.62
C TRP A 169 -16.61 -6.85 15.26
N THR A 170 -17.88 -7.23 15.24
CA THR A 170 -18.77 -7.15 14.08
C THR A 170 -19.99 -6.30 14.41
N TYR A 171 -20.65 -5.74 13.40
CA TYR A 171 -21.84 -4.92 13.59
C TYR A 171 -23.10 -5.79 13.53
N GLU A 172 -23.91 -5.78 14.59
CA GLU A 172 -25.04 -6.71 14.77
C GLU A 172 -26.32 -6.31 13.97
N ARG A 173 -26.33 -5.11 13.37
CA ARG A 173 -27.56 -4.48 12.86
C ARG A 173 -27.95 -4.93 11.46
N THR A 174 -29.14 -5.52 11.35
CA THR A 174 -29.81 -5.89 10.09
C THR A 174 -30.46 -4.72 9.34
N ASP A 175 -30.55 -3.54 9.95
CA ASP A 175 -31.15 -2.32 9.38
C ASP A 175 -30.11 -1.36 8.77
N VAL A 176 -28.84 -1.77 8.72
CA VAL A 176 -27.78 -1.10 7.95
C VAL A 176 -27.60 -1.87 6.64
N SER A 177 -28.10 -1.30 5.55
CA SER A 177 -28.17 -1.95 4.23
C SER A 177 -26.93 -1.71 3.38
N THR A 178 -26.11 -0.72 3.74
CA THR A 178 -24.92 -0.30 2.99
C THR A 178 -23.74 0.02 3.91
N VAL A 179 -22.53 -0.08 3.35
CA VAL A 179 -21.28 0.35 4.00
C VAL A 179 -21.32 1.85 4.37
N ASP A 180 -21.96 2.68 3.53
CA ASP A 180 -22.08 4.13 3.76
C ASP A 180 -22.91 4.46 5.00
N GLU A 181 -24.07 3.81 5.17
CA GLU A 181 -24.92 3.95 6.37
C GLU A 181 -24.16 3.58 7.65
N LEU A 182 -23.33 2.53 7.59
CA LEU A 182 -22.51 2.12 8.72
C LEU A 182 -21.44 3.16 9.06
N ILE A 183 -20.78 3.73 8.06
CA ILE A 183 -19.73 4.74 8.26
C ILE A 183 -20.31 6.03 8.82
N ILE A 184 -21.53 6.39 8.41
CA ILE A 184 -22.31 7.48 9.03
C ILE A 184 -22.60 7.17 10.50
N LEU A 185 -23.01 5.94 10.83
CA LEU A 185 -23.27 5.52 12.21
C LEU A 185 -22.00 5.57 13.08
N ILE A 186 -20.88 5.03 12.60
CA ILE A 186 -19.55 5.12 13.24
C ILE A 186 -19.13 6.58 13.42
N GLY A 187 -19.44 7.44 12.45
CA GLY A 187 -19.11 8.86 12.48
C GLY A 187 -19.95 9.71 13.41
N ALA A 188 -21.20 9.32 13.64
CA ALA A 188 -22.08 9.94 14.63
C ALA A 188 -21.76 9.49 16.06
N ALA A 189 -21.19 8.29 16.23
CA ALA A 189 -20.84 7.73 17.53
C ALA A 189 -19.57 8.36 18.11
N SER A 190 -19.74 9.15 19.17
CA SER A 190 -18.63 9.77 19.90
C SER A 190 -17.75 8.74 20.63
N THR A 191 -18.20 7.51 20.87
CA THR A 191 -17.41 6.40 21.44
C THR A 191 -17.84 5.05 20.82
N PRO A 192 -17.01 3.98 20.89
CA PRO A 192 -17.37 2.67 20.32
C PRO A 192 -18.65 2.07 20.90
N GLU A 193 -18.95 2.33 22.17
CA GLU A 193 -20.16 1.86 22.87
C GLU A 193 -21.44 2.52 22.34
N GLY A 194 -21.32 3.62 21.59
CA GLY A 194 -22.43 4.23 20.84
C GLY A 194 -22.78 3.48 19.54
N VAL A 195 -22.00 2.48 19.14
CA VAL A 195 -22.27 1.63 17.98
C VAL A 195 -22.55 0.19 18.45
N PRO A 196 -23.62 -0.47 17.97
CA PRO A 196 -23.93 -1.85 18.36
C PRO A 196 -22.92 -2.82 17.73
N LEU A 197 -21.87 -3.07 18.49
CA LEU A 197 -20.75 -3.97 18.20
C LEU A 197 -20.88 -5.24 19.05
N VAL A 198 -20.81 -6.40 18.40
CA VAL A 198 -20.67 -7.70 19.04
C VAL A 198 -19.24 -8.18 18.91
N ARG A 199 -18.63 -8.59 20.02
CA ARG A 199 -17.29 -9.17 20.03
C ARG A 199 -17.31 -10.50 19.28
N VAL A 200 -16.39 -10.67 18.33
CA VAL A 200 -16.17 -11.95 17.68
C VAL A 200 -15.21 -12.77 18.58
N PRO A 201 -15.63 -13.94 19.11
CA PRO A 201 -14.72 -14.80 19.85
C PRO A 201 -13.68 -15.43 18.92
N PRO A 202 -12.48 -15.79 19.41
CA PRO A 202 -11.58 -16.69 18.67
C PRO A 202 -12.26 -18.02 18.35
N ASP A 203 -11.91 -18.60 17.21
CA ASP A 203 -12.30 -19.94 16.82
C ASP A 203 -11.26 -20.96 17.36
N PRO A 204 -11.69 -22.06 18.02
CA PRO A 204 -10.76 -23.05 18.57
C PRO A 204 -9.88 -23.77 17.55
N GLU A 205 -10.38 -24.02 16.33
CA GLU A 205 -9.58 -24.62 15.25
C GLU A 205 -8.62 -23.59 14.67
N GLY A 206 -9.05 -22.34 14.57
CA GLY A 206 -8.21 -21.18 14.23
C GLY A 206 -7.03 -20.99 15.19
N GLU A 207 -7.26 -21.03 16.51
CA GLU A 207 -6.19 -20.94 17.51
C GLU A 207 -5.25 -22.17 17.47
N ALA A 208 -5.78 -23.37 17.23
CA ALA A 208 -4.96 -24.57 17.03
C ALA A 208 -4.11 -24.48 15.75
N ALA A 209 -4.65 -23.95 14.65
CA ALA A 209 -3.91 -23.70 13.41
C ALA A 209 -2.81 -22.66 13.61
N LEU A 210 -3.09 -21.53 14.29
CA LEU A 210 -2.07 -20.55 14.64
C LEU A 210 -0.94 -21.17 15.47
N LYS A 211 -1.25 -22.01 16.46
CA LYS A 211 -0.21 -22.70 17.24
C LYS A 211 0.69 -23.55 16.34
N ARG A 212 0.11 -24.28 15.37
CA ARG A 212 0.87 -25.10 14.41
C ARG A 212 1.76 -24.27 13.48
N ILE A 213 1.34 -23.05 13.10
CA ILE A 213 2.20 -22.09 12.38
C ILE A 213 3.39 -21.68 13.25
N LEU A 214 3.16 -21.36 14.53
CA LEU A 214 4.23 -20.99 15.47
C LEU A 214 5.19 -22.17 15.76
N ASP A 215 4.68 -23.39 15.82
CA ASP A 215 5.44 -24.64 15.96
C ASP A 215 6.18 -25.06 14.66
N ARG A 216 5.96 -24.34 13.55
CA ARG A 216 6.51 -24.61 12.20
C ARG A 216 6.08 -25.94 11.56
N ASP A 217 4.85 -26.37 11.82
CA ASP A 217 4.28 -27.58 11.21
C ASP A 217 3.83 -27.33 9.76
N GLU A 218 4.59 -27.83 8.78
CA GLU A 218 4.27 -27.73 7.35
C GLU A 218 2.92 -28.37 6.98
N THR A 219 2.43 -29.36 7.75
CA THR A 219 1.13 -29.98 7.49
C THR A 219 -0.05 -29.07 7.84
N VAL A 220 0.20 -27.87 8.38
CA VAL A 220 -0.82 -26.83 8.55
C VAL A 220 -1.20 -26.18 7.20
N ILE A 221 -0.32 -26.18 6.20
CA ILE A 221 -0.52 -25.45 4.92
C ILE A 221 -1.79 -25.93 4.20
N THR A 222 -2.00 -27.25 4.10
CA THR A 222 -3.20 -27.83 3.47
C THR A 222 -4.46 -27.52 4.26
N LEU A 223 -4.39 -27.49 5.61
CA LEU A 223 -5.52 -27.08 6.45
C LEU A 223 -5.89 -25.61 6.19
N LEU A 224 -4.90 -24.72 6.16
CA LEU A 224 -5.10 -23.29 5.90
C LEU A 224 -5.73 -23.04 4.52
N GLU A 225 -5.27 -23.74 3.49
CA GLU A 225 -5.86 -23.68 2.15
C GLU A 225 -7.34 -24.07 2.16
N SER A 226 -7.67 -25.23 2.74
CA SER A 226 -9.03 -25.79 2.66
C SER A 226 -10.06 -25.12 3.58
N ALA A 227 -9.64 -24.64 4.75
CA ALA A 227 -10.55 -24.24 5.83
C ALA A 227 -10.58 -22.75 6.14
N PHE A 228 -9.50 -22.00 5.84
CA PHE A 228 -9.36 -20.61 6.32
C PHE A 228 -9.09 -19.58 5.21
N LEU A 229 -8.21 -19.89 4.26
CA LEU A 229 -7.66 -18.92 3.30
C LEU A 229 -8.18 -19.10 1.86
N GLY A 230 -8.54 -20.31 1.44
CA GLY A 230 -8.86 -20.63 0.05
C GLY A 230 -7.64 -20.65 -0.89
N TYR A 231 -6.43 -20.53 -0.35
CA TYR A 231 -5.15 -20.64 -1.08
C TYR A 231 -4.07 -21.27 -0.20
N ALA A 232 -3.14 -22.02 -0.79
CA ALA A 232 -1.96 -22.55 -0.09
C ALA A 232 -0.93 -21.45 0.22
N PRO A 233 -0.69 -21.08 1.49
CA PRO A 233 0.33 -20.11 1.83
C PRO A 233 1.74 -20.67 1.63
N ARG A 234 2.63 -19.87 1.02
CA ARG A 234 4.01 -20.28 0.77
C ARG A 234 4.83 -20.29 2.07
N ALA A 235 5.43 -21.44 2.37
CA ALA A 235 6.47 -21.57 3.39
C ALA A 235 7.73 -20.75 3.03
N THR A 236 8.28 -20.12 4.04
CA THR A 236 9.58 -19.42 4.04
C THR A 236 10.71 -20.42 4.25
N VAL A 237 11.84 -20.19 3.58
CA VAL A 237 13.11 -20.81 3.98
C VAL A 237 13.81 -19.94 5.03
N ARG A 238 14.66 -20.53 5.86
CA ARG A 238 15.30 -19.85 7.00
C ARG A 238 16.11 -18.62 6.58
N GLU A 239 16.66 -18.64 5.38
CA GLU A 239 17.41 -17.54 4.77
C GLU A 239 16.51 -16.34 4.41
N GLU A 240 15.24 -16.59 4.04
CA GLU A 240 14.24 -15.54 3.79
C GLU A 240 13.78 -14.87 5.10
N GLU A 241 13.69 -15.63 6.20
CA GLU A 241 13.31 -15.10 7.53
C GLU A 241 14.41 -14.23 8.18
N LEU A 242 15.68 -14.46 7.79
CA LEU A 242 16.84 -13.73 8.29
C LEU A 242 17.12 -12.43 7.52
N GLN A 243 16.57 -12.27 6.31
CA GLN A 243 16.66 -11.03 5.55
C GLN A 243 15.56 -10.06 6.01
N SER A 244 15.92 -8.82 6.36
CA SER A 244 14.91 -7.76 6.40
C SER A 244 14.36 -7.57 4.99
N ALA A 245 13.06 -7.30 4.85
CA ALA A 245 12.50 -7.07 3.52
C ALA A 245 13.05 -5.80 2.87
N ASP A 246 13.51 -4.82 3.67
CA ASP A 246 14.31 -3.70 3.18
C ASP A 246 15.59 -4.18 2.49
N ALA A 247 16.29 -5.19 3.02
CA ALA A 247 17.47 -5.77 2.39
C ALA A 247 17.13 -6.62 1.15
N ALA A 248 16.01 -7.35 1.17
CA ALA A 248 15.53 -8.12 0.02
C ALA A 248 15.08 -7.22 -1.14
N ASP A 249 14.33 -6.16 -0.85
CA ASP A 249 13.92 -5.13 -1.81
C ASP A 249 15.14 -4.33 -2.31
N GLN A 250 16.05 -3.92 -1.43
CA GLN A 250 17.31 -3.30 -1.81
C GLN A 250 18.10 -4.21 -2.76
N THR A 251 18.18 -5.51 -2.50
CA THR A 251 18.83 -6.48 -3.41
C THR A 251 18.11 -6.56 -4.77
N GLN A 252 16.78 -6.54 -4.81
CA GLN A 252 16.02 -6.52 -6.07
C GLN A 252 16.19 -5.20 -6.83
N ARG A 253 16.21 -4.09 -6.11
CA ARG A 253 16.43 -2.74 -6.64
C ARG A 253 17.84 -2.60 -7.20
N GLU A 254 18.86 -3.06 -6.49
CA GLU A 254 20.24 -3.10 -6.98
C GLU A 254 20.37 -3.98 -8.23
N LYS A 255 19.75 -5.17 -8.27
CA LYS A 255 19.71 -6.03 -9.47
C LYS A 255 19.03 -5.35 -10.67
N LEU A 256 17.90 -4.66 -10.46
CA LEU A 256 17.20 -3.97 -11.54
C LEU A 256 17.97 -2.72 -12.01
N ALA A 257 18.61 -1.98 -11.09
CA ALA A 257 19.48 -0.86 -11.42
C ALA A 257 20.70 -1.32 -12.22
N ASP A 258 21.32 -2.44 -11.84
CA ASP A 258 22.41 -3.08 -12.58
C ASP A 258 21.99 -3.50 -13.99
N ALA A 259 20.83 -4.12 -14.13
CA ALA A 259 20.29 -4.52 -15.43
C ALA A 259 20.08 -3.29 -16.34
N ILE A 260 19.44 -2.24 -15.81
CA ILE A 260 19.25 -0.96 -16.52
C ILE A 260 20.61 -0.35 -16.94
N ARG A 261 21.57 -0.26 -16.02
CA ARG A 261 22.91 0.30 -16.31
C ARG A 261 23.67 -0.50 -17.37
N ARG A 262 23.66 -1.84 -17.28
CA ARG A 262 24.34 -2.72 -18.26
C ARG A 262 23.73 -2.59 -19.65
N THR A 263 22.40 -2.55 -19.77
CA THR A 263 21.75 -2.36 -21.08
C THR A 263 21.95 -0.95 -21.63
N GLN A 264 22.04 0.09 -20.78
CA GLN A 264 22.43 1.42 -21.24
C GLN A 264 23.87 1.49 -21.76
N ALA A 265 24.81 0.80 -21.11
CA ALA A 265 26.19 0.70 -21.59
C ALA A 265 26.27 -0.07 -22.92
N TYR A 266 25.63 -1.24 -23.01
CA TYR A 266 25.55 -2.03 -24.24
C TYR A 266 24.93 -1.26 -25.41
N LEU A 267 23.82 -0.53 -25.17
CA LEU A 267 23.20 0.28 -26.21
C LEU A 267 24.13 1.39 -26.72
N LYS A 268 24.87 2.05 -25.83
CA LYS A 268 25.84 3.08 -26.24
C LYS A 268 26.94 2.50 -27.13
N GLU A 269 27.52 1.37 -26.72
CA GLU A 269 28.58 0.67 -27.47
C GLU A 269 28.08 0.19 -28.84
N ALA A 270 26.90 -0.44 -28.89
CA ALA A 270 26.31 -0.94 -30.13
C ALA A 270 25.76 0.17 -31.06
N GLU A 271 25.35 1.33 -30.52
CA GLU A 271 25.01 2.50 -31.35
C GLU A 271 26.25 3.18 -31.94
N GLU A 272 27.37 3.20 -31.20
CA GLU A 272 28.68 3.65 -31.71
C GLU A 272 29.23 2.69 -32.79
N GLU A 273 29.09 1.36 -32.61
CA GLU A 273 29.41 0.34 -33.62
C GLU A 273 28.57 0.50 -34.90
N LEU A 274 27.25 0.73 -34.78
CA LEU A 274 26.37 0.96 -35.92
C LEU A 274 26.71 2.23 -36.71
N GLU A 275 27.23 3.28 -36.07
CA GLU A 275 27.66 4.51 -36.74
C GLU A 275 28.94 4.29 -37.56
N LEU A 276 29.90 3.51 -37.01
CA LEU A 276 31.12 3.11 -37.72
C LEU A 276 30.80 2.18 -38.90
N ASP A 277 30.03 1.12 -38.68
CA ASP A 277 29.55 0.20 -39.74
C ASP A 277 28.86 0.98 -40.89
N ALA A 278 28.06 1.99 -40.55
CA ALA A 278 27.36 2.80 -41.54
C ALA A 278 28.32 3.67 -42.37
N ALA A 279 29.38 4.22 -41.77
CA ALA A 279 30.41 4.97 -42.46
C ALA A 279 31.21 4.06 -43.42
N ASP A 280 31.69 2.92 -42.93
CA ASP A 280 32.43 1.93 -43.71
C ASP A 280 31.59 1.39 -44.90
N LEU A 281 30.29 1.19 -44.68
CA LEU A 281 29.34 0.78 -45.74
C LEU A 281 29.10 1.85 -46.81
N GLU A 282 29.21 3.16 -46.50
CA GLU A 282 29.17 4.20 -47.54
C GLU A 282 30.50 4.31 -48.28
N GLU A 283 31.65 4.31 -47.57
CA GLU A 283 32.98 4.32 -48.20
C GLU A 283 33.17 3.11 -49.13
N GLY A 284 32.73 1.91 -48.71
CA GLY A 284 32.82 0.71 -49.52
C GLY A 284 32.01 0.74 -50.83
N LYS A 285 30.90 1.49 -50.87
CA LYS A 285 30.12 1.71 -52.11
C LYS A 285 30.86 2.63 -53.09
N GLU A 286 31.55 3.64 -52.58
CA GLU A 286 32.32 4.59 -53.41
C GLU A 286 33.66 4.00 -53.87
N GLY A 287 34.32 3.22 -52.99
CA GLY A 287 35.62 2.59 -53.23
C GLY A 287 35.62 1.37 -54.16
N GLY A 288 34.45 0.89 -54.59
CA GLY A 288 34.33 -0.26 -55.50
C GLY A 288 34.61 -1.62 -54.85
N VAL A 289 34.26 -1.78 -53.57
CA VAL A 289 34.36 -3.06 -52.84
C VAL A 289 33.51 -4.14 -53.53
N ASP A 290 33.96 -5.40 -53.47
CA ASP A 290 33.25 -6.52 -54.08
C ASP A 290 31.80 -6.65 -53.54
N PRO A 291 30.78 -6.76 -54.42
CA PRO A 291 29.38 -6.82 -54.02
C PRO A 291 28.97 -8.01 -53.15
N ALA A 292 29.77 -9.08 -53.02
CA ALA A 292 29.49 -10.15 -52.07
C ALA A 292 29.84 -9.71 -50.64
N THR A 293 31.03 -9.14 -50.44
CA THR A 293 31.50 -8.61 -49.14
C THR A 293 30.54 -7.56 -48.60
N LEU A 294 30.17 -6.56 -49.42
CA LEU A 294 29.23 -5.49 -49.05
C LEU A 294 27.85 -6.03 -48.59
N ARG A 295 27.42 -7.20 -49.09
CA ARG A 295 26.16 -7.84 -48.67
C ARG A 295 26.30 -8.58 -47.33
N GLU A 296 27.48 -9.07 -46.99
CA GLU A 296 27.74 -9.69 -45.70
C GLU A 296 27.81 -8.62 -44.60
N ASP A 297 28.47 -7.51 -44.86
CA ASP A 297 28.55 -6.35 -43.96
C ASP A 297 27.15 -5.74 -43.73
N GLN A 298 26.36 -5.53 -44.79
CA GLN A 298 24.95 -5.11 -44.67
C GLN A 298 24.10 -6.07 -43.83
N ARG A 299 24.39 -7.38 -43.85
CA ARG A 299 23.70 -8.38 -43.01
C ARG A 299 24.20 -8.35 -41.57
N ALA A 300 25.47 -8.04 -41.31
CA ALA A 300 26.02 -7.85 -39.97
C ALA A 300 25.39 -6.61 -39.32
N HIS A 301 25.49 -5.45 -39.97
CA HIS A 301 24.87 -4.19 -39.56
C HIS A 301 23.36 -4.36 -39.28
N ALA A 302 22.62 -5.04 -40.17
CA ALA A 302 21.19 -5.30 -39.96
C ALA A 302 20.89 -6.17 -38.72
N LYS A 303 21.77 -7.11 -38.35
CA LYS A 303 21.61 -7.92 -37.11
C LYS A 303 21.87 -7.08 -35.87
N ILE A 304 22.94 -6.27 -35.86
CA ILE A 304 23.26 -5.38 -34.73
C ILE A 304 22.10 -4.40 -34.52
N LYS A 305 21.56 -3.83 -35.60
CA LYS A 305 20.39 -2.94 -35.57
C LYS A 305 19.15 -3.58 -34.94
N ILE A 306 18.85 -4.85 -35.26
CA ILE A 306 17.74 -5.58 -34.62
C ILE A 306 18.02 -5.79 -33.12
N ALA A 307 19.24 -6.19 -32.75
CA ALA A 307 19.62 -6.40 -31.34
C ALA A 307 19.54 -5.11 -30.51
N VAL A 308 19.91 -3.96 -31.10
CA VAL A 308 19.77 -2.62 -30.50
C VAL A 308 18.31 -2.26 -30.24
N GLU A 309 17.40 -2.49 -31.19
CA GLU A 309 15.98 -2.20 -30.98
C GLU A 309 15.32 -3.15 -29.94
N ASP A 310 15.69 -4.44 -29.93
CA ASP A 310 15.26 -5.38 -28.88
C ASP A 310 15.76 -4.95 -27.48
N ALA A 311 17.01 -4.47 -27.39
CA ALA A 311 17.59 -3.97 -26.15
C ALA A 311 16.94 -2.67 -25.69
N LYS A 312 16.56 -1.75 -26.60
CA LYS A 312 15.74 -0.56 -26.30
C LYS A 312 14.38 -0.95 -25.75
N GLY A 313 13.73 -1.95 -26.34
CA GLY A 313 12.45 -2.51 -25.85
C GLY A 313 12.54 -2.99 -24.40
N LYS A 314 13.54 -3.84 -24.10
CA LYS A 314 13.80 -4.34 -22.73
C LYS A 314 14.16 -3.22 -21.75
N LEU A 315 14.97 -2.25 -22.17
CA LEU A 315 15.32 -1.09 -21.33
C LEU A 315 14.08 -0.26 -20.97
N ALA A 316 13.17 -0.04 -21.93
CA ALA A 316 11.91 0.66 -21.69
C ALA A 316 10.98 -0.12 -20.74
N GLU A 317 10.93 -1.45 -20.85
CA GLU A 317 10.20 -2.32 -19.92
C GLU A 317 10.77 -2.21 -18.49
N TRP A 318 12.09 -2.37 -18.33
CA TRP A 318 12.73 -2.31 -17.00
C TRP A 318 12.61 -0.92 -16.37
N LYS A 319 12.72 0.17 -17.15
CA LYS A 319 12.46 1.54 -16.67
C LYS A 319 10.99 1.73 -16.28
N ARG A 320 10.04 1.09 -16.96
CA ARG A 320 8.60 1.10 -16.57
C ARG A 320 8.39 0.36 -15.24
N VAL A 321 8.95 -0.84 -15.10
CA VAL A 321 8.89 -1.64 -13.85
C VAL A 321 9.53 -0.87 -12.68
N TRP A 322 10.69 -0.25 -12.91
CA TRP A 322 11.33 0.62 -11.92
C TRP A 322 10.42 1.78 -11.52
N THR A 323 9.92 2.53 -12.50
CA THR A 323 9.11 3.73 -12.25
C THR A 323 7.84 3.40 -11.47
N SER A 324 7.21 2.26 -11.78
CA SER A 324 6.03 1.75 -11.09
C SER A 324 6.27 1.32 -9.64
N ARG A 325 7.50 0.91 -9.27
CA ARG A 325 7.82 0.36 -7.94
C ARG A 325 8.57 1.34 -7.03
N TYR A 326 9.50 2.11 -7.59
CA TYR A 326 10.49 2.90 -6.85
C TYR A 326 10.43 4.40 -7.18
N GLY A 327 9.50 4.82 -8.04
CA GLY A 327 9.43 6.20 -8.54
C GLY A 327 10.40 6.47 -9.70
N PRO A 328 10.48 7.71 -10.21
CA PRO A 328 11.23 8.03 -11.43
C PRO A 328 12.70 7.61 -11.34
N TRP A 329 13.22 7.01 -12.41
CA TRP A 329 14.63 6.66 -12.53
C TRP A 329 15.51 7.93 -12.52
N GLN A 330 16.43 7.99 -11.56
CA GLN A 330 17.52 8.97 -11.54
C GLN A 330 18.80 8.22 -11.91
N ALA A 331 19.45 8.68 -12.98
CA ALA A 331 20.64 8.05 -13.57
C ALA A 331 21.92 8.51 -12.87
#